data_AF-A0A956CGF3-F1
#
_entry.id   AF-A0A956CGF3-F1
#
_cell.length_a   1.000
_cell.length_b   1.000
_cell.length_c   1.000
_cell.angle_alpha   90.00
_cell.angle_beta   90.00
_cell.angle_gamma   90.00
#
_symmetry.space_group_name_H-M   'P 1'
#
loop_
_entity.id
_entity.type
_entity.pdbx_description
1 polymer ?
#
loop_
_entity_poly.entity_id
_entity_poly.type
_entity_poly.pdbx_seq_one_letter_code
_entity_poly.pdbx_strand_id
1 'polypeptide(L)'
;MKKTLLALAAGFALTACGGTAESSNGVSREEAQGQAEGALLALDAGDYAQFSRDFSPTLLEALPEKNFAELRHRLEETSGHFQSVESLSEVSDPGYATFEMTASFEREPVRVLTWYPIGSHEMQGFWMDSENLQAFHSDD
;
A
#
# COMPACT_ATOMS: atom_id res chain seq x y z
N MET A 1 -7.03 9.25 64.42
CA MET A 1 -5.80 8.75 63.75
C MET A 1 -6.16 7.54 62.90
N LYS A 2 -5.64 7.51 61.66
CA LYS A 2 -5.55 6.40 60.68
C LYS A 2 -6.83 5.92 60.00
N LYS A 3 -6.91 6.31 58.71
CA LYS A 3 -7.81 5.87 57.64
C LYS A 3 -7.52 4.41 57.29
N THR A 4 -8.54 3.56 57.23
CA THR A 4 -8.45 2.22 56.62
C THR A 4 -9.17 2.28 55.28
N LEU A 5 -8.40 2.50 54.20
CA LEU A 5 -8.85 2.18 52.85
C LEU A 5 -8.67 0.67 52.66
N LEU A 6 -9.76 -0.03 52.37
CA LEU A 6 -9.71 -1.40 51.87
C LEU A 6 -9.63 -1.33 50.34
N ALA A 7 -8.49 -1.76 49.79
CA ALA A 7 -8.19 -1.74 48.37
C ALA A 7 -8.96 -2.85 47.63
N LEU A 8 -9.62 -2.45 46.54
CA LEU A 8 -10.32 -3.31 45.58
C LEU A 8 -9.28 -3.93 44.64
N ALA A 9 -9.01 -5.24 44.79
CA ALA A 9 -8.16 -5.99 43.86
C ALA A 9 -9.06 -6.68 42.80
N ALA A 10 -9.26 -6.01 41.67
CA ALA A 10 -9.81 -6.61 40.46
C ALA A 10 -8.65 -6.88 39.50
N GLY A 11 -8.20 -8.15 39.47
CA GLY A 11 -7.19 -8.61 38.52
C GLY A 11 -7.79 -8.76 37.12
N PHE A 12 -7.56 -7.78 36.25
CA PHE A 12 -7.69 -7.96 34.81
C PHE A 12 -6.35 -8.50 34.29
N ALA A 13 -6.28 -9.82 34.13
CA ALA A 13 -5.25 -10.43 33.29
C ALA A 13 -5.68 -10.25 31.82
N LEU A 14 -5.32 -9.11 31.23
CA LEU A 14 -5.33 -8.97 29.77
C LEU A 14 -4.10 -9.69 29.23
N THR A 15 -4.26 -10.98 28.96
CA THR A 15 -3.35 -11.73 28.09
C THR A 15 -3.60 -11.24 26.66
N ALA A 16 -3.04 -10.08 26.33
CA ALA A 16 -2.83 -9.69 24.95
C ALA A 16 -1.78 -10.64 24.38
N CYS A 17 -2.26 -11.71 23.75
CA CYS A 17 -1.47 -12.45 22.77
C CYS A 17 -1.31 -11.50 21.57
N GLY A 18 -0.40 -10.54 21.70
CA GLY A 18 0.12 -9.79 20.58
C GLY A 18 0.89 -10.79 19.74
N GLY A 19 0.23 -11.36 18.73
CA GLY A 19 0.92 -12.00 17.64
C GLY A 19 1.89 -10.98 17.09
N THR A 20 3.17 -11.15 17.40
CA THR A 20 4.25 -10.45 16.73
C THR A 20 4.11 -10.78 15.25
N ALA A 21 3.58 -9.83 14.48
CA ALA A 21 3.90 -9.75 13.07
C ALA A 21 5.43 -9.59 13.01
N GLU A 22 6.13 -10.72 12.86
CA GLU A 22 7.58 -10.70 12.68
C GLU A 22 7.84 -10.07 11.31
N SER A 23 8.04 -8.74 11.30
CA SER A 23 8.66 -8.06 10.17
C SER A 23 10.10 -8.56 10.09
N SER A 24 10.36 -9.49 9.16
CA SER A 24 11.72 -9.86 8.82
C SER A 24 12.25 -8.90 7.77
N ASN A 25 12.82 -7.80 8.26
CA ASN A 25 13.76 -6.91 7.55
C ASN A 25 13.18 -5.82 6.62
N GLY A 26 11.97 -5.30 6.87
CA GLY A 26 11.47 -4.16 6.08
C GLY A 26 10.12 -3.62 6.53
N VAL A 27 9.43 -2.99 5.59
CA VAL A 27 8.01 -2.61 5.71
C VAL A 27 7.16 -3.84 6.11
N SER A 28 6.19 -3.65 6.99
CA SER A 28 5.24 -4.73 7.33
C SER A 28 4.20 -4.92 6.21
N ARG A 29 3.51 -6.07 6.21
CA ARG A 29 2.37 -6.32 5.31
C ARG A 29 1.30 -5.25 5.44
N GLU A 30 0.92 -4.92 6.67
CA GLU A 30 -0.12 -3.94 6.96
C GLU A 30 0.29 -2.54 6.51
N GLU A 31 1.56 -2.19 6.69
CA GLU A 31 2.11 -0.91 6.23
C GLU A 31 2.17 -0.84 4.71
N ALA A 32 2.67 -1.88 4.03
CA ALA A 32 2.71 -1.94 2.57
C ALA A 32 1.30 -1.84 1.96
N GLN A 33 0.32 -2.52 2.56
CA GLN A 33 -1.08 -2.40 2.16
C GLN A 33 -1.59 -0.96 2.31
N GLY A 34 -1.37 -0.35 3.47
CA GLY A 34 -1.84 1.01 3.75
C GLY A 34 -1.20 2.06 2.85
N GLN A 35 0.08 1.92 2.53
CA GLN A 35 0.78 2.80 1.59
C GLN A 35 0.22 2.65 0.17
N ALA A 36 0.05 1.42 -0.31
CA ALA A 36 -0.49 1.16 -1.64
C ALA A 36 -1.97 1.60 -1.78
N GLU A 37 -2.82 1.31 -0.78
CA GLU A 37 -4.21 1.80 -0.74
C GLU A 37 -4.26 3.32 -0.72
N GLY A 38 -3.43 3.96 0.10
CA GLY A 38 -3.32 5.42 0.17
C GLY A 38 -2.89 6.03 -1.17
N ALA A 39 -1.92 5.42 -1.84
CA ALA A 39 -1.50 5.83 -3.17
C ALA A 39 -2.64 5.68 -4.20
N LEU A 40 -3.33 4.54 -4.23
CA LEU A 40 -4.43 4.30 -5.18
C LEU A 40 -5.62 5.26 -4.96
N LEU A 41 -5.98 5.55 -3.70
CA LEU A 41 -6.99 6.56 -3.37
C LEU A 41 -6.57 7.96 -3.82
N ALA A 42 -5.31 8.34 -3.59
CA ALA A 42 -4.79 9.64 -4.00
C ALA A 42 -4.69 9.75 -5.54
N LEU A 43 -4.39 8.65 -6.23
CA LEU A 43 -4.38 8.57 -7.68
C LEU A 43 -5.77 8.82 -8.26
N ASP A 44 -6.79 8.12 -7.75
CA ASP A 44 -8.20 8.35 -8.12
C ASP A 44 -8.66 9.78 -7.81
N ALA A 45 -8.25 10.33 -6.66
CA ALA A 45 -8.55 11.71 -6.28
C ALA A 45 -7.76 12.79 -7.05
N GLY A 46 -6.69 12.41 -7.77
CA GLY A 46 -5.84 13.37 -8.49
C GLY A 46 -4.90 14.17 -7.60
N ASP A 47 -4.60 13.65 -6.41
CA ASP A 47 -3.72 14.28 -5.42
C ASP A 47 -2.30 13.71 -5.52
N TYR A 48 -1.46 14.32 -6.37
CA TYR A 48 -0.08 13.87 -6.55
C TYR A 48 0.74 13.93 -5.26
N ALA A 49 0.49 14.92 -4.39
CA ALA A 49 1.24 15.08 -3.16
C ALA A 49 0.95 13.94 -2.16
N GLN A 50 -0.30 13.48 -2.08
CA GLN A 50 -0.65 12.30 -1.29
C GLN A 50 -0.21 11.00 -1.97
N PHE A 51 -0.33 10.92 -3.29
CA PHE A 51 0.07 9.74 -4.08
C PHE A 51 1.55 9.40 -3.88
N SER A 52 2.39 10.44 -3.84
CA SER A 52 3.85 10.30 -3.81
C SER A 52 4.47 10.41 -2.41
N ARG A 53 3.63 10.51 -1.36
CA ARG A 53 4.07 10.77 0.02
C ARG A 53 5.11 9.78 0.53
N ASP A 54 4.91 8.50 0.24
CA ASP A 54 5.74 7.40 0.77
C ASP A 54 6.77 6.90 -0.26
N PHE A 55 6.93 7.62 -1.38
CA PHE A 55 7.85 7.23 -2.45
C PHE A 55 9.29 7.59 -2.09
N SER A 56 10.20 6.68 -2.40
CA SER A 56 11.63 6.97 -2.37
C SER A 56 11.99 8.05 -3.40
N PRO A 57 13.12 8.77 -3.23
CA PRO A 57 13.60 9.73 -4.22
C PRO A 57 13.71 9.15 -5.64
N THR A 58 14.13 7.89 -5.75
CA THR A 58 14.23 7.19 -7.05
C THR A 58 12.86 7.04 -7.71
N LEU A 59 11.82 6.70 -6.95
CA LEU A 59 10.47 6.55 -7.50
C LEU A 59 9.86 7.91 -7.84
N LEU A 60 10.12 8.95 -7.05
CA LEU A 60 9.71 10.32 -7.36
C LEU A 60 10.29 10.81 -8.69
N GLU A 61 11.56 10.52 -8.96
CA GLU A 61 12.21 10.86 -10.23
C GLU A 61 11.63 10.06 -11.41
N ALA A 62 11.27 8.79 -11.19
CA ALA A 62 10.69 7.93 -12.22
C ALA A 62 9.23 8.27 -12.54
N LEU A 63 8.47 8.75 -11.55
CA LEU A 63 7.05 9.05 -11.66
C LEU A 63 6.74 10.50 -11.23
N PRO A 64 7.21 11.50 -12.03
CA PRO A 64 6.90 12.90 -11.79
C PRO A 64 5.41 13.20 -12.00
N GLU A 65 4.94 14.34 -11.49
CA GLU A 65 3.53 14.77 -11.56
C GLU A 65 2.95 14.73 -12.99
N LYS A 66 3.77 15.00 -14.01
CA LYS A 66 3.35 14.87 -15.41
C LYS A 66 2.92 13.44 -15.76
N ASN A 67 3.72 12.45 -15.37
CA ASN A 67 3.44 11.04 -15.64
C ASN A 67 2.29 10.53 -14.75
N PHE A 68 2.13 11.11 -13.56
CA PHE A 68 0.98 10.84 -12.70
C PHE A 68 -0.36 11.19 -13.37
N ALA A 69 -0.47 12.37 -13.98
CA ALA A 69 -1.69 12.78 -14.66
C ALA A 69 -2.04 11.84 -15.83
N GLU A 70 -1.03 11.41 -16.59
CA GLU A 70 -1.20 10.43 -17.68
C GLU A 70 -1.62 9.05 -17.15
N LEU A 71 -0.98 8.56 -16.07
CA LEU A 71 -1.33 7.29 -15.43
C LEU A 71 -2.78 7.30 -14.92
N ARG A 72 -3.17 8.36 -14.20
CA ARG A 72 -4.54 8.53 -13.71
C ARG A 72 -5.54 8.49 -14.85
N HIS A 73 -5.33 9.30 -15.88
CA HIS A 73 -6.25 9.37 -17.01
C HIS A 73 -6.40 8.01 -17.69
N ARG A 74 -5.29 7.29 -17.91
CA ARG A 74 -5.33 5.94 -18.46
C ARG A 74 -6.15 5.00 -17.60
N LEU A 75 -5.91 4.96 -16.29
CA LEU A 75 -6.67 4.10 -15.36
C LEU A 75 -8.17 4.44 -15.34
N GLU A 76 -8.53 5.72 -15.31
CA GLU A 76 -9.93 6.15 -15.35
C GLU A 76 -10.63 5.69 -16.65
N GLU A 77 -9.93 5.77 -17.79
CA GLU A 77 -10.44 5.35 -19.10
C GLU A 77 -10.50 3.82 -19.26
N THR A 78 -9.51 3.08 -18.76
CA THR A 78 -9.42 1.63 -18.97
C THR A 78 -10.17 0.85 -17.89
N SER A 79 -10.03 1.24 -16.63
CA SER A 79 -10.38 0.42 -15.47
C SER A 79 -11.45 1.08 -14.58
N GLY A 80 -11.61 2.40 -14.68
CA GLY A 80 -12.62 3.19 -13.95
C GLY A 80 -12.10 3.68 -12.61
N HIS A 81 -13.01 3.95 -11.66
CA HIS A 81 -12.63 4.41 -10.32
C HIS A 81 -12.09 3.28 -9.43
N PHE A 82 -11.15 3.62 -8.56
CA PHE A 82 -10.65 2.71 -7.54
C PHE A 82 -11.73 2.43 -6.49
N GLN A 83 -11.84 1.17 -6.05
CA GLN A 83 -12.82 0.75 -5.03
C GLN A 83 -12.15 0.27 -3.74
N SER A 84 -11.23 -0.68 -3.83
CA SER A 84 -10.59 -1.29 -2.66
C SER A 84 -9.39 -2.15 -3.05
N VAL A 85 -8.56 -2.52 -2.09
CA VAL A 85 -7.62 -3.65 -2.23
C VAL A 85 -8.28 -4.92 -1.70
N GLU A 86 -8.25 -5.98 -2.48
CA GLU A 86 -8.93 -7.25 -2.17
C GLU A 86 -7.99 -8.32 -1.62
N SER A 87 -6.73 -8.30 -2.05
CA SER A 87 -5.74 -9.29 -1.64
C SER A 87 -4.35 -8.68 -1.55
N LEU A 88 -3.51 -9.27 -0.69
CA LEU A 88 -2.10 -8.98 -0.61
C LEU A 88 -1.31 -10.27 -0.34
N SER A 89 -0.25 -10.46 -1.11
CA SER A 89 0.72 -11.53 -0.93
C SER A 89 2.13 -10.96 -0.98
N GLU A 90 3.04 -11.59 -0.23
CA GLU A 90 4.46 -11.25 -0.29
C GLU A 90 5.11 -12.12 -1.38
N VAL A 91 5.90 -11.49 -2.24
CA VAL A 91 6.65 -12.13 -3.30
C VAL A 91 8.11 -12.19 -2.87
N SER A 92 8.71 -13.38 -2.99
CA SER A 92 10.11 -13.57 -2.65
C SER A 92 11.01 -12.81 -3.63
N ASP A 93 11.70 -11.78 -3.13
CA ASP A 93 12.63 -10.96 -3.92
C ASP A 93 13.93 -10.71 -3.13
N PRO A 94 15.10 -11.22 -3.57
CA PRO A 94 16.35 -11.01 -2.86
C PRO A 94 16.73 -9.53 -2.75
N GLY A 95 16.73 -9.01 -1.52
CA GLY A 95 17.10 -7.62 -1.24
C GLY A 95 15.93 -6.64 -1.20
N TYR A 96 14.70 -7.13 -1.42
CA TYR A 96 13.47 -6.35 -1.31
C TYR A 96 12.41 -7.06 -0.48
N ALA A 97 11.58 -6.30 0.20
CA ALA A 97 10.24 -6.74 0.57
C ALA A 97 9.32 -6.35 -0.59
N THR A 98 8.77 -7.34 -1.30
CA THR A 98 7.92 -7.11 -2.48
C THR A 98 6.51 -7.63 -2.19
N PHE A 99 5.51 -6.83 -2.47
CA PHE A 99 4.11 -7.15 -2.23
C PHE A 99 3.33 -7.07 -3.54
N GLU A 100 2.63 -8.15 -3.86
CA GLU A 100 1.67 -8.22 -4.94
C GLU A 100 0.25 -8.12 -4.36
N MET A 101 -0.54 -7.22 -4.92
CA MET A 101 -1.90 -6.91 -4.48
C MET A 101 -2.86 -6.97 -5.65
N THR A 102 -4.11 -7.31 -5.36
CA THR A 102 -5.22 -7.11 -6.30
C THR A 102 -6.04 -5.91 -5.87
N ALA A 103 -6.03 -4.85 -6.67
CA ALA A 103 -6.86 -3.67 -6.49
C ALA A 103 -8.13 -3.81 -7.35
N SER A 104 -9.30 -3.62 -6.73
CA SER A 104 -10.59 -3.60 -7.41
C SER A 104 -10.84 -2.21 -7.99
N PHE A 105 -11.11 -2.16 -9.29
CA PHE A 105 -11.61 -0.99 -9.99
C PHE A 105 -12.98 -1.31 -10.59
N GLU A 106 -13.75 -0.29 -10.98
CA GLU A 106 -15.12 -0.45 -11.47
C GLU A 106 -15.29 -1.44 -12.64
N ARG A 107 -14.29 -1.58 -13.51
CA ARG A 107 -14.39 -2.40 -14.73
C ARG A 107 -13.59 -3.68 -14.67
N GLU A 108 -12.51 -3.73 -13.88
CA GLU A 108 -11.63 -4.88 -13.79
C GLU A 108 -10.79 -4.85 -12.49
N PRO A 109 -10.30 -5.99 -12.03
CA PRO A 109 -9.20 -6.01 -11.08
C PRO A 109 -7.89 -5.59 -11.74
N VAL A 110 -7.09 -4.79 -11.04
CA VAL A 110 -5.75 -4.38 -11.44
C VAL A 110 -4.74 -4.98 -10.47
N ARG A 111 -3.73 -5.67 -10.99
CA ARG A 111 -2.62 -6.17 -10.20
C ARG A 111 -1.66 -5.04 -9.90
N VAL A 112 -1.25 -4.91 -8.64
CA VAL A 112 -0.33 -3.87 -8.18
C VAL A 112 0.86 -4.55 -7.52
N LEU A 113 2.07 -4.19 -7.95
CA LEU A 113 3.31 -4.58 -7.28
C LEU A 113 3.94 -3.36 -6.63
N THR A 114 4.33 -3.53 -5.37
CA THR A 114 5.14 -2.55 -4.64
C THR A 114 6.38 -3.24 -4.08
N TRP A 115 7.51 -2.55 -4.09
CA TRP A 115 8.75 -3.10 -3.53
C TRP A 115 9.55 -2.07 -2.75
N TYR A 116 10.19 -2.56 -1.70
CA TYR A 116 10.85 -1.79 -0.67
C TYR A 116 12.23 -2.38 -0.43
N PRO A 117 13.32 -1.59 -0.53
CA PRO A 117 14.64 -2.07 -0.15
C PRO A 117 14.62 -2.58 1.29
N ILE A 118 15.26 -3.71 1.55
CA ILE A 118 15.38 -4.25 2.91
C ILE A 118 15.97 -3.20 3.87
N GLY A 119 15.28 -2.95 4.98
CA GLY A 119 15.60 -1.89 5.94
C GLY A 119 15.06 -0.48 5.61
N SER A 120 14.27 -0.34 4.54
CA SER A 120 13.56 0.89 4.19
C SER A 120 12.05 0.76 4.40
N HIS A 121 11.39 1.89 4.64
CA HIS A 121 9.92 2.04 4.65
C HIS A 121 9.41 2.82 3.43
N GLU A 122 10.32 3.34 2.60
CA GLU A 122 9.99 4.09 1.39
C GLU A 122 9.79 3.15 0.20
N MET A 123 8.71 3.35 -0.54
CA MET A 123 8.39 2.59 -1.74
C MET A 123 9.38 2.93 -2.85
N GLN A 124 10.15 1.94 -3.31
CA GLN A 124 11.10 2.12 -4.41
C GLN A 124 10.49 1.83 -5.77
N GLY A 125 9.40 1.06 -5.81
CA GLY A 125 8.63 1.00 -7.01
C GLY A 125 7.19 0.62 -6.82
N PHE A 126 6.44 0.97 -7.85
CA PHE A 126 5.01 0.88 -7.95
C PHE A 126 4.73 0.52 -9.41
N TRP A 127 4.11 -0.63 -9.62
CA TRP A 127 3.78 -1.11 -10.95
C TRP A 127 2.35 -1.64 -10.98
N MET A 128 1.65 -1.38 -12.07
CA MET A 128 0.25 -1.76 -12.25
C MET A 128 0.09 -2.53 -13.56
N ASP A 129 -0.76 -3.54 -13.53
CA ASP A 129 -1.04 -4.37 -14.70
C ASP A 129 -2.46 -4.92 -14.69
N SER A 130 -3.11 -4.88 -15.84
CA SER A 130 -4.45 -5.40 -16.05
C SER A 130 -4.68 -5.69 -17.53
N GLU A 131 -5.77 -6.39 -17.86
CA GLU A 131 -6.11 -6.71 -19.24
C GLU A 131 -6.35 -5.43 -20.05
N ASN A 132 -7.11 -4.46 -19.53
CA ASN A 132 -7.41 -3.24 -20.28
C ASN A 132 -6.19 -2.30 -20.37
N LEU A 133 -5.32 -2.26 -19.35
CA LEU A 133 -4.08 -1.45 -19.39
C LEU A 133 -3.11 -1.97 -20.47
N GLN A 134 -3.03 -3.28 -20.65
CA GLN A 134 -2.21 -3.90 -21.71
C GLN A 134 -2.81 -3.65 -23.10
N ALA A 135 -4.14 -3.79 -23.24
CA ALA A 135 -4.83 -3.57 -24.50
C ALA A 135 -4.66 -2.12 -25.01
N PHE A 136 -4.71 -1.13 -24.11
CA PHE A 136 -4.53 0.28 -24.45
C PHE A 136 -3.17 0.60 -25.09
N HIS A 137 -2.10 -0.11 -24.72
CA HIS A 137 -0.78 0.06 -25.35
C HIS A 137 -0.71 -0.48 -26.79
N SER A 138 -1.69 -1.27 -27.23
CA SER A 138 -1.68 -1.88 -28.57
C SER A 138 -2.35 -1.00 -29.64
N ASP A 139 -2.98 0.10 -29.25
CA ASP A 139 -3.77 0.98 -30.13
C ASP A 139 -3.04 2.30 -30.51
N ASP A 140 -1.85 2.57 -29.95
CA ASP A 140 -0.94 3.68 -30.31
C ASP A 140 0.13 3.27 -31.35
#